data_AF-A0A7C6P2A4-F1
#
_entry.id   AF-A0A7C6P2A4-F1
#
_cell.length_a   1.000
_cell.length_b   1.000
_cell.length_c   1.000
_cell.angle_alpha   90.00
_cell.angle_beta   90.00
_cell.angle_gamma   90.00
#
_symmetry.space_group_name_H-M   'P 1'
#
loop_
_entity.id
_entity.type
_entity.pdbx_description
1 polymer ?
#
loop_
_entity_poly.entity_id
_entity_poly.type
_entity_poly.pdbx_seq_one_letter_code
_entity_poly.pdbx_strand_id
1 'polypeptide(L)' 'MSKFIRIISSDVEDEKYNVIMVLPQIGIETKAIIRAVTDCSAPFLYQVLSRNSAVYFKTLAEARKYCSRRGWL' A
#
# COMPACT_ATOMS: atom_id res chain seq x y z
N MET A 1 -15.25 -15.21 -14.06
CA MET A 1 -13.86 -15.40 -13.59
C MET A 1 -13.64 -14.52 -12.36
N SER A 2 -13.76 -15.11 -11.16
CA SER A 2 -13.65 -14.37 -9.89
C SER A 2 -12.18 -14.22 -9.53
N LYS A 3 -11.67 -12.97 -9.50
CA LYS A 3 -10.28 -12.67 -9.11
C LYS A 3 -10.15 -12.83 -7.60
N PHE A 4 -9.47 -13.90 -7.18
CA PHE A 4 -9.08 -14.11 -5.79
C PHE A 4 -8.09 -13.03 -5.36
N ILE A 5 -8.50 -12.15 -4.45
CA ILE A 5 -7.58 -11.30 -3.71
C ILE A 5 -7.01 -12.18 -2.59
N ARG A 6 -5.82 -12.75 -2.83
CA ARG A 6 -5.03 -13.39 -1.78
C ARG A 6 -4.45 -12.28 -0.90
N ILE A 7 -4.99 -12.13 0.31
CA ILE A 7 -4.37 -11.34 1.37
C ILE A 7 -3.12 -12.12 1.79
N ILE A 8 -1.96 -11.70 1.28
CA ILE A 8 -0.67 -12.21 1.72
C ILE A 8 -0.34 -11.43 2.99
N SER A 9 -0.72 -11.99 4.14
CA SER A 9 -0.09 -11.68 5.42
C SER A 9 1.29 -12.32 5.39
N SER A 10 2.33 -11.51 5.31
CA SER A 10 3.71 -11.98 5.43
C SER A 10 4.35 -11.23 6.60
N ASP A 11 4.61 -12.03 7.65
CA ASP A 11 5.10 -11.71 8.99
C ASP A 11 6.43 -10.97 9.07
N VAL A 12 6.41 -9.64 9.00
CA VAL A 12 7.46 -8.81 9.61
C VAL A 12 6.84 -7.49 10.13
N GLU A 13 6.65 -7.39 11.44
CA GLU A 13 6.62 -6.17 12.28
C GLU A 13 5.83 -4.94 11.78
N ASP A 14 4.52 -5.06 11.54
CA ASP A 14 3.70 -3.86 11.30
C ASP A 14 2.28 -4.01 11.89
N GLU A 15 2.17 -4.38 13.17
CA GLU A 15 0.89 -4.38 13.92
C GLU A 15 0.18 -3.00 13.88
N LYS A 16 0.89 -1.97 13.44
CA LYS A 16 0.41 -0.60 13.26
C LYS A 16 -0.29 -0.37 11.93
N TYR A 17 -0.22 -1.27 10.95
CA TYR A 17 -0.71 -1.01 9.59
C TYR A 17 -1.49 -2.18 8.98
N ASN A 18 -2.72 -1.92 8.54
CA ASN A 18 -3.55 -2.83 7.75
C ASN A 18 -3.31 -2.66 6.25
N VAL A 19 -3.09 -3.76 5.52
CA VAL A 19 -3.00 -3.72 4.05
C VAL A 19 -4.38 -3.42 3.44
N ILE A 20 -4.49 -2.32 2.70
CA ILE A 20 -5.73 -1.90 2.05
C ILE A 20 -5.75 -2.28 0.57
N MET A 21 -4.60 -2.20 -0.10
CA MET A 21 -4.52 -2.42 -1.54
C MET A 21 -3.15 -2.97 -1.92
N VAL A 22 -3.15 -4.04 -2.73
CA VAL A 22 -1.94 -4.54 -3.39
C VAL A 22 -2.02 -4.13 -4.85
N LEU A 23 -1.02 -3.39 -5.32
CA LEU A 23 -0.97 -2.90 -6.70
C LEU A 23 -0.43 -3.98 -7.64
N PRO A 24 -0.92 -4.01 -8.89
CA PRO A 24 -0.43 -4.96 -9.88
C PRO A 24 1.08 -4.76 -10.10
N GLN A 25 1.79 -5.86 -10.24
CA GLN A 25 3.22 -5.83 -10.54
C GLN A 25 3.39 -5.41 -12.00
N ILE A 26 4.02 -4.26 -12.23
CA ILE A 26 4.33 -3.76 -13.58
C ILE A 26 5.82 -3.99 -13.82
N GLY A 27 6.13 -4.90 -14.75
CA GLY A 27 7.49 -5.34 -15.04
C GLY A 27 8.07 -6.30 -13.99
N ILE A 28 9.40 -6.41 -13.94
CA ILE A 28 10.10 -7.41 -13.11
C ILE A 28 10.14 -7.01 -11.62
N GLU A 29 10.04 -5.73 -11.27
CA GLU A 29 10.54 -5.27 -9.95
C GLU A 29 9.59 -4.48 -9.05
N THR A 30 8.35 -4.13 -9.43
CA THR A 30 7.57 -3.20 -8.60
C THR A 30 6.26 -3.78 -8.11
N LYS A 31 6.31 -4.42 -6.93
CA LYS A 31 5.15 -4.68 -6.07
C LYS A 31 4.99 -3.47 -5.14
N ALA A 32 3.94 -2.68 -5.33
CA ALA A 32 3.59 -1.60 -4.42
C ALA A 32 2.34 -1.97 -3.60
N ILE A 33 2.32 -1.59 -2.33
CA ILE A 33 1.24 -1.91 -1.39
C ILE A 33 0.81 -0.63 -0.70
N ILE A 34 -0.48 -0.36 -0.64
CA ILE A 34 -1.05 0.69 0.21
C ILE A 34 -1.51 0.04 1.51
N ARG A 35 -0.97 0.51 2.63
CA ARG A 35 -1.39 0.17 3.99
C ARG A 35 -2.03 1.38 4.66
N ALA A 36 -2.85 1.15 5.68
CA ALA A 36 -3.44 2.18 6.53
C ALA A 36 -3.14 1.91 8.00
N VAL A 37 -2.90 2.97 8.77
CA VAL A 37 -2.60 2.85 10.21
C VAL A 37 -3.83 2.26 10.94
N THR A 38 -3.60 1.38 11.91
CA THR A 38 -4.64 0.82 12.80
C THR A 38 -5.12 1.82 13.84
N ASP A 39 -4.22 2.71 14.28
CA ASP A 39 -4.46 3.82 15.19
C ASP A 39 -4.80 5.13 14.44
N CYS A 40 -6.02 5.62 14.64
CA CYS A 40 -6.53 6.85 14.02
C CYS A 40 -5.89 8.15 14.55
N SER A 41 -5.05 8.09 15.59
CA SER A 41 -4.36 9.26 16.15
C SER A 41 -3.09 9.65 15.38
N ALA A 42 -2.67 8.85 14.40
CA ALA A 42 -1.47 9.12 13.61
C ALA A 42 -1.66 10.30 12.62
N PRO A 43 -0.64 11.16 12.44
CA PRO A 43 -0.71 12.30 11.51
C PRO A 43 -0.75 11.89 10.02
N PHE A 44 -0.33 10.67 9.70
CA PHE A 44 -0.39 10.08 8.37
C PHE A 44 -1.06 8.71 8.46
N LEU A 45 -2.27 8.60 7.93
CA LEU A 45 -3.08 7.39 8.05
C LEU A 45 -2.78 6.35 6.98
N TYR A 46 -2.06 6.70 5.91
CA TYR A 46 -1.79 5.80 4.79
C TYR A 46 -0.31 5.75 4.46
N GLN A 47 0.15 4.58 4.04
CA GLN A 47 1.54 4.34 3.66
C GLN A 47 1.55 3.55 2.35
N VAL A 48 2.31 4.03 1.36
CA VAL A 48 2.62 3.27 0.14
C VAL A 48 4.02 2.70 0.29
N LEU A 49 4.11 1.37 0.33
CA LEU A 49 5.36 0.64 0.34
C LEU A 49 5.68 0.16 -1.07
N SER A 50 6.91 0.40 -1.50
CA SER A 50 7.52 -0.20 -2.69
C SER A 50 8.80 -0.91 -2.28
N ARG A 51 9.45 -1.59 -3.22
CA ARG A 51 10.63 -2.44 -2.96
C ARG A 51 11.68 -1.81 -2.02
N ASN A 52 11.97 -0.52 -2.20
CA ASN A 52 13.02 0.18 -1.46
C ASN A 52 12.55 1.48 -0.78
N SER A 53 11.23 1.74 -0.72
CA SER A 53 10.75 3.01 -0.15
C SER A 53 9.37 2.92 0.47
N ALA A 54 9.18 3.70 1.53
CA ALA A 54 7.91 3.95 2.17
C ALA A 54 7.55 5.43 2.03
N VAL A 55 6.34 5.73 1.54
CA VAL A 55 5.83 7.09 1.43
C VAL A 55 4.52 7.22 2.19
N TYR A 56 4.43 8.23 3.04
CA TYR A 56 3.30 8.43 3.95
C TYR A 56 2.35 9.50 3.42
N PHE A 57 1.05 9.28 3.60
CA PHE A 57 -0.03 10.14 3.12
C PHE A 57 -1.09 10.33 4.20
N LYS A 58 -1.76 11.49 4.19
CA LYS A 58 -2.86 11.76 5.12
C LYS A 58 -4.13 11.04 4.69
N THR A 59 -4.32 10.88 3.38
CA THR A 59 -5.55 10.30 2.81
C THR A 59 -5.25 9.19 1.79
N LEU A 60 -6.22 8.29 1.62
CA LEU A 60 -6.18 7.26 0.58
C LEU A 60 -6.14 7.86 -0.83
N ALA A 61 -6.82 8.99 -1.03
CA ALA A 61 -6.88 9.66 -2.33
C ALA A 61 -5.48 10.15 -2.76
N GLU A 62 -4.69 10.71 -1.84
CA GLU A 62 -3.31 11.11 -2.12
C GLU A 62 -2.42 9.90 -2.44
N ALA A 63 -2.54 8.83 -1.65
CA ALA A 63 -1.80 7.58 -1.89
C ALA A 63 -2.12 6.98 -3.27
N ARG A 64 -3.41 6.95 -3.66
CA ARG A 64 -3.83 6.48 -4.99
C ARG A 64 -3.33 7.37 -6.10
N LYS A 65 -3.42 8.70 -5.95
CA LYS A 65 -2.91 9.67 -6.94
C LYS A 65 -1.40 9.51 -7.13
N TYR A 66 -0.65 9.26 -6.06
CA TYR A 66 0.78 8.96 -6.13
C TYR A 66 1.04 7.70 -6.96
N CYS A 67 0.30 6.62 -6.70
CA CYS A 67 0.44 5.35 -7.42
C CYS A 67 0.07 5.46 -8.90
N SER A 68 -1.00 6.18 -9.26
CA SER A 68 -1.36 6.42 -10.66
C SER A 68 -0.33 7.27 -11.39
N ARG A 69 0.27 8.28 -10.74
CA ARG A 69 1.38 9.06 -11.33
C ARG A 69 2.63 8.21 -11.61
N ARG A 70 2.83 7.14 -10.83
CA ARG A 70 3.90 6.15 -11.05
C ARG A 70 3.54 5.09 -12.09
N GLY A 71 2.31 5.11 -12.59
CA GLY A 71 1.78 4.12 -13.52
C GLY A 71 1.39 2.80 -12.88
N TRP A 72 1.35 2.69 -11.54
CA TRP A 72 1.02 1.45 -10.82
C TRP A 72 -0.50 1.16 -10.71
N LEU A 73 -1.33 2.17 -10.99
CA LEU A 73 -2.80 2.17 -10.98
C LEU A 73 -3.31 2.85 -12.25
#